data_AF-A0AAV6ZPC5-F1
#
_entry.id   AF-A0AAV6ZPC5-F1
#
_cell.length_a   1.000
_cell.length_b   1.000
_cell.length_c   1.000
_cell.angle_alpha   90.00
_cell.angle_beta   90.00
_cell.angle_gamma   90.00
#
_symmetry.space_group_name_H-M   'P 1'
#
loop_
_entity.id
_entity.type
_entity.pdbx_description
1 polymer ?
#
loop_
_entity_poly.entity_id
_entity_poly.type
_entity_poly.pdbx_seq_one_letter_code
_entity_poly.pdbx_strand_id
1 'polypeptide(L)'
;MIQDMFDPEYYMGVYETVELSTGTRALHLGKYRDVADCTPQQEVDLHSSQTVTLERQTFYCVPVPGESLWVKEMYSNSRHTRTSPSTSYTPNRQKRSLEEEDDDVTHQDTQQAGDGREKCKRLETEQQWRCQTAETPSGSQSLDRYFPLPGEKGPACLVKVYENWDGFKVNDVLEVYGVLCVEPALSTLNEDRDPMSSLLDPADMAETLEEQRAHSPPTSLVPRIHAIVIQKLPHTNPLIPSSVSESEASKQSVSSFMSELSSVRSDLLGFLTHALLGDGLAAEYLILHLISTVYARRDVLPLGKFSLNLSGCPRSCDFTQRLYSILQQIVTASHYLPMTIDTMNGLRFVPCKDYSTNRLVSGLLQLPAHTLLLVDETVLEQGQLDTAGVRNLTALGNVITWQKVDYDFSYHQMEFPCNVNVLVTSEGRSLLPSDCQVHLKPQTCPPSLEPYMEALLSATLPAMLNKFRMYLSLLQLMDYTITEEITKIKGQRSSGPDWPRVPICRGDWTAWPCTSVCRGDGT
;
A
#
# COMPACT_ATOMS: atom_id res chain seq x y z
N MET A 1 -1.56 -5.15 -1.79
CA MET A 1 -2.87 -4.72 -1.27
C MET A 1 -3.94 -5.01 -2.31
N ILE A 2 -5.07 -5.58 -1.91
CA ILE A 2 -6.19 -5.85 -2.83
C ILE A 2 -6.84 -4.53 -3.24
N GLN A 3 -6.98 -4.31 -4.54
CA GLN A 3 -7.64 -3.13 -5.13
C GLN A 3 -8.93 -3.47 -5.85
N ASP A 4 -9.03 -4.69 -6.38
CA ASP A 4 -10.23 -5.19 -7.05
C ASP A 4 -10.42 -6.68 -6.75
N MET A 5 -11.67 -7.11 -6.67
CA MET A 5 -12.07 -8.50 -6.49
C MET A 5 -12.90 -8.87 -7.70
N PHE A 6 -12.39 -9.77 -8.53
CA PHE A 6 -13.11 -10.21 -9.74
C PHE A 6 -14.17 -11.25 -9.38
N ASP A 7 -15.02 -11.61 -10.34
CA ASP A 7 -15.94 -12.72 -10.14
C ASP A 7 -15.17 -14.05 -10.01
N PRO A 8 -15.68 -15.03 -9.24
CA PRO A 8 -15.06 -16.35 -9.14
C PRO A 8 -14.88 -17.00 -10.51
N GLU A 9 -13.69 -17.53 -10.76
CA GLU A 9 -13.37 -18.25 -11.99
C GLU A 9 -13.63 -19.75 -11.79
N TYR A 10 -14.34 -20.38 -12.72
CA TYR A 10 -14.41 -21.84 -12.81
C TYR A 10 -13.20 -22.39 -13.56
N TYR A 11 -12.60 -23.47 -13.04
CA TYR A 11 -11.47 -24.13 -13.67
C TYR A 11 -11.58 -25.66 -13.52
N MET A 12 -10.90 -26.39 -14.39
CA MET A 12 -10.86 -27.85 -14.33
C MET A 12 -9.86 -28.28 -13.24
N GLY A 13 -10.36 -28.66 -12.07
CA GLY A 13 -9.55 -29.13 -10.96
C GLY A 13 -8.80 -30.43 -11.30
N VAL A 14 -9.53 -31.36 -11.91
CA VAL A 14 -9.02 -32.60 -12.51
C VAL A 14 -9.61 -32.70 -13.90
N TYR A 15 -8.80 -33.03 -14.91
CA TYR A 15 -9.27 -33.25 -16.27
C TYR A 15 -8.55 -34.43 -16.91
N GLU A 16 -9.24 -35.09 -17.84
CA GLU A 16 -8.68 -36.19 -18.63
C GLU A 16 -8.30 -35.67 -20.01
N THR A 17 -7.11 -36.04 -20.50
CA THR A 17 -6.68 -35.77 -21.88
C THR A 17 -6.59 -37.07 -22.67
N VAL A 18 -6.98 -37.04 -23.94
CA VAL A 18 -6.89 -38.17 -24.86
C VAL A 18 -5.86 -37.85 -25.94
N GLU A 19 -4.90 -38.74 -26.12
CA GLU A 19 -3.94 -38.62 -27.22
C GLU A 19 -4.58 -39.05 -28.55
N LEU A 20 -4.55 -38.16 -29.55
CA LEU A 20 -5.24 -38.34 -30.83
C LEU A 20 -4.71 -39.52 -31.65
N SER A 21 -3.46 -39.91 -31.43
CA SER A 21 -2.78 -40.98 -32.19
C SER A 21 -2.96 -42.38 -31.56
N THR A 22 -3.02 -42.48 -30.23
CA THR A 22 -3.05 -43.77 -29.51
C THR A 22 -4.37 -44.03 -28.78
N GLY A 23 -5.21 -43.01 -28.58
CA GLY A 23 -6.40 -43.08 -27.75
C GLY A 23 -6.09 -43.25 -26.25
N THR A 24 -4.82 -43.09 -25.85
CA THR A 24 -4.40 -43.21 -24.45
C THR A 24 -4.97 -42.05 -23.65
N ARG A 25 -5.56 -42.36 -22.50
CA ARG A 25 -6.12 -41.37 -21.59
C ARG A 25 -5.17 -41.10 -20.42
N ALA A 26 -5.01 -39.84 -20.06
CA ALA A 26 -4.19 -39.42 -18.93
C ALA A 26 -4.97 -38.42 -18.06
N LEU A 27 -4.86 -38.56 -16.75
CA LEU A 27 -5.44 -37.62 -15.79
C LEU A 27 -4.43 -36.54 -15.41
N HIS A 28 -4.88 -35.30 -15.42
CA HIS A 28 -4.10 -34.12 -15.10
C HIS A 28 -4.77 -33.32 -13.98
N LEU A 29 -3.94 -32.59 -13.23
CA LEU A 29 -4.39 -31.65 -12.19
C LEU A 29 -4.28 -30.23 -12.74
N GLY A 30 -5.37 -29.45 -12.62
CA GLY A 30 -5.40 -28.05 -13.05
C GLY A 30 -5.17 -27.04 -11.92
N LYS A 31 -5.04 -27.49 -10.66
CA LYS A 31 -4.73 -26.58 -9.54
C LYS A 31 -3.36 -25.93 -9.75
N TYR A 32 -3.28 -24.62 -9.50
CA TYR A 32 -2.10 -23.78 -9.70
C TYR A 32 -1.65 -23.61 -11.16
N ARG A 33 -2.58 -23.73 -12.11
CA ARG A 33 -2.35 -23.50 -13.54
C ARG A 33 -3.47 -22.64 -14.15
N ASP A 34 -3.14 -21.88 -15.18
CA ASP A 34 -4.11 -21.08 -15.93
C ASP A 34 -4.59 -21.79 -17.19
N VAL A 35 -3.69 -22.50 -17.88
CA VAL A 35 -4.02 -23.29 -19.08
C VAL A 35 -3.90 -24.80 -18.77
N ALA A 36 -4.74 -25.59 -19.45
CA ALA A 36 -4.61 -27.05 -19.43
C ALA A 36 -3.29 -27.46 -20.10
N ASP A 37 -2.57 -28.38 -19.45
CA ASP A 37 -1.29 -28.91 -19.90
C ASP A 37 -1.55 -29.99 -20.95
N CYS A 38 -1.77 -29.52 -22.18
CA CYS A 38 -2.06 -30.35 -23.33
C CYS A 38 -0.95 -30.15 -24.37
N THR A 39 -0.32 -31.24 -24.78
CA THR A 39 0.53 -31.20 -25.97
C THR A 39 -0.34 -31.03 -27.22
N PRO A 40 0.19 -30.55 -28.36
CA PRO A 40 -0.60 -30.38 -29.59
C PRO A 40 -1.26 -31.66 -30.15
N GLN A 41 -0.89 -32.83 -29.61
CA GLN A 41 -1.39 -34.15 -30.00
C GLN A 41 -2.42 -34.71 -29.00
N GLN A 42 -2.74 -33.95 -27.95
CA GLN A 42 -3.66 -34.32 -26.89
C GLN A 42 -4.83 -33.33 -26.86
N GLU A 43 -6.03 -33.84 -26.66
CA GLU A 43 -7.24 -33.05 -26.50
C GLU A 43 -7.89 -33.34 -25.13
N VAL A 44 -8.48 -32.32 -24.51
CA VAL A 44 -9.17 -32.47 -23.22
C VAL A 44 -10.54 -33.13 -23.44
N ASP A 45 -10.81 -34.24 -22.76
CA ASP A 45 -12.13 -34.90 -22.75
C ASP A 45 -13.07 -34.17 -21.77
N LEU A 46 -13.81 -33.19 -22.29
CA LEU A 46 -14.80 -32.41 -21.54
C LEU A 46 -16.00 -33.25 -21.07
N HIS A 47 -16.20 -34.44 -21.63
CA HIS A 47 -17.33 -35.33 -21.30
C HIS A 47 -16.93 -36.48 -20.37
N SER A 48 -15.67 -36.55 -19.96
CA SER A 48 -15.21 -37.57 -19.02
C SER A 48 -15.89 -37.41 -17.66
N SER A 49 -16.39 -38.51 -17.11
CA SER A 49 -16.97 -38.54 -15.76
C SER A 49 -15.93 -38.28 -14.66
N GLN A 50 -14.64 -38.26 -15.01
CA GLN A 50 -13.54 -38.00 -14.08
C GLN A 50 -13.11 -36.53 -14.06
N THR A 51 -13.64 -35.71 -14.98
CA THR A 51 -13.41 -34.27 -15.00
C THR A 51 -14.19 -33.61 -13.86
N VAL A 52 -13.48 -32.85 -13.03
CA VAL A 52 -14.06 -32.14 -11.87
C VAL A 52 -13.80 -30.66 -12.04
N THR A 53 -14.88 -29.88 -12.20
CA THR A 53 -14.83 -28.42 -12.17
C THR A 53 -14.80 -27.93 -10.74
N LEU A 54 -13.91 -26.98 -10.46
CA LEU A 54 -13.76 -26.29 -9.19
C LEU A 54 -13.79 -24.79 -9.43
N GLU A 55 -13.95 -24.02 -8.36
CA GLU A 55 -13.95 -22.56 -8.40
C GLU A 55 -12.70 -21.99 -7.70
N ARG A 56 -12.26 -20.81 -8.13
CA ARG A 56 -11.19 -20.04 -7.50
C ARG A 56 -11.48 -18.56 -7.56
N GLN A 57 -11.01 -17.81 -6.58
CA GLN A 57 -11.17 -16.37 -6.53
C GLN A 57 -9.92 -15.66 -7.08
N THR A 58 -10.11 -14.65 -7.93
CA THR A 58 -9.02 -13.81 -8.45
C THR A 58 -9.06 -12.42 -7.81
N PHE A 59 -7.91 -11.97 -7.28
CA PHE A 59 -7.72 -10.64 -6.71
C PHE A 59 -6.72 -9.84 -7.52
N TYR A 60 -7.07 -8.58 -7.86
CA TYR A 60 -6.12 -7.63 -8.41
C TYR A 60 -5.41 -6.92 -7.26
N CYS A 61 -4.10 -7.17 -7.15
CA CYS A 61 -3.25 -6.65 -6.10
C CYS A 61 -2.25 -5.63 -6.65
N VAL A 62 -2.03 -4.56 -5.91
CA VAL A 62 -0.98 -3.56 -6.18
C VAL A 62 0.02 -3.49 -5.01
N PRO A 63 1.23 -2.94 -5.20
CA PRO A 63 2.11 -2.56 -4.10
C PRO A 63 1.38 -1.73 -3.05
N VAL A 64 1.77 -1.81 -1.78
CA VAL A 64 1.09 -1.08 -0.70
C VAL A 64 1.12 0.43 -0.99
N PRO A 65 -0.04 1.10 -1.15
CA PRO A 65 -0.03 2.50 -1.53
C PRO A 65 0.56 3.39 -0.46
N GLY A 66 1.37 4.36 -0.88
CA GLY A 66 2.03 5.32 0.01
C GLY A 66 3.08 4.69 0.93
N GLU A 67 3.51 3.44 0.70
CA GLU A 67 4.50 2.75 1.53
C GLU A 67 5.84 3.51 1.56
N SER A 68 6.30 3.77 2.79
CA SER A 68 7.50 4.54 3.07
C SER A 68 8.76 3.85 2.54
N LEU A 69 9.74 4.65 2.11
CA LEU A 69 10.98 4.14 1.50
C LEU A 69 11.75 3.19 2.43
N TRP A 70 11.83 3.51 3.72
CA TRP A 70 12.52 2.65 4.69
C TRP A 70 11.89 1.27 4.82
N VAL A 71 10.57 1.13 4.63
CA VAL A 71 9.87 -0.16 4.62
C VAL A 71 10.29 -0.97 3.39
N LYS A 72 10.24 -0.34 2.21
CA LYS A 72 10.67 -0.94 0.94
C LYS A 72 12.11 -1.42 0.97
N GLU A 73 13.01 -0.59 1.51
CA GLU A 73 14.44 -0.90 1.64
C GLU A 73 14.68 -2.07 2.60
N MET A 74 14.03 -2.09 3.76
CA MET A 74 14.15 -3.20 4.72
C MET A 74 13.68 -4.53 4.14
N TYR A 75 12.52 -4.55 3.47
CA TYR A 75 12.06 -5.75 2.78
C TYR A 75 12.98 -6.16 1.62
N SER A 76 13.53 -5.20 0.88
CA SER A 76 14.50 -5.48 -0.19
C SER A 76 15.80 -6.08 0.35
N ASN A 77 16.29 -5.58 1.49
CA ASN A 77 17.49 -6.06 2.14
C ASN A 77 17.29 -7.42 2.83
N SER A 78 16.09 -7.73 3.31
CA SER A 78 15.78 -9.04 3.89
C SER A 78 15.80 -10.18 2.85
N ARG A 79 15.63 -9.89 1.55
CA ARG A 79 15.57 -10.85 0.43
C ARG A 79 16.91 -11.50 0.04
N HIS A 80 17.92 -11.53 0.90
CA HIS A 80 19.25 -12.08 0.57
C HIS A 80 19.31 -13.61 0.41
N THR A 81 18.18 -14.33 0.45
CA THR A 81 18.09 -15.66 -0.15
C THR A 81 18.01 -15.50 -1.67
N ARG A 82 19.17 -15.43 -2.34
CA ARG A 82 19.28 -15.65 -3.80
C ARG A 82 18.77 -17.06 -4.11
N THR A 83 17.48 -17.23 -4.31
CA THR A 83 16.94 -18.40 -4.98
C THR A 83 17.22 -18.20 -6.46
N SER A 84 18.11 -19.01 -7.01
CA SER A 84 18.17 -19.21 -8.46
C SER A 84 16.74 -19.56 -8.90
N PRO A 85 16.17 -18.89 -9.91
CA PRO A 85 14.89 -19.31 -10.44
C PRO A 85 15.03 -20.78 -10.89
N SER A 86 14.32 -21.70 -10.22
CA SER A 86 14.16 -23.07 -10.67
C SER A 86 13.18 -23.09 -11.84
N THR A 87 13.52 -22.37 -12.91
CA THR A 87 12.87 -22.56 -14.20
C THR A 87 13.71 -23.58 -14.95
N SER A 88 13.11 -24.70 -15.36
CA SER A 88 13.68 -25.59 -16.39
C SER A 88 13.81 -24.90 -17.76
N TYR A 89 13.43 -23.63 -17.85
CA TYR A 89 13.46 -22.81 -19.05
C TYR A 89 14.73 -21.95 -19.11
N THR A 90 15.60 -22.24 -20.08
CA THR A 90 16.69 -21.35 -20.50
C THR A 90 16.14 -20.38 -21.56
N PRO A 91 16.05 -19.07 -21.28
CA PRO A 91 15.61 -18.12 -22.29
C PRO A 91 16.77 -17.92 -23.27
N ASN A 92 16.73 -18.61 -24.40
CA ASN A 92 17.67 -18.37 -25.50
C ASN A 92 17.30 -17.05 -26.19
N ARG A 93 17.77 -15.94 -25.62
CA ARG A 93 17.59 -14.60 -26.18
C ARG A 93 18.56 -14.44 -27.35
N GLN A 94 18.27 -15.06 -28.48
CA GLN A 94 18.96 -14.76 -29.74
C GLN A 94 18.61 -13.32 -30.14
N LYS A 95 19.50 -12.38 -29.80
CA LYS A 95 19.58 -11.08 -30.46
C LYS A 95 19.83 -11.38 -31.94
N ARG A 96 18.80 -11.21 -32.78
CA ARG A 96 18.99 -10.94 -34.21
C ARG A 96 19.65 -9.56 -34.29
N SER A 97 20.95 -9.51 -34.56
CA SER A 97 21.60 -8.29 -35.03
C SER A 97 21.10 -8.05 -36.46
N LEU A 98 20.47 -6.90 -36.68
CA LEU A 98 20.44 -6.32 -38.02
C LEU A 98 21.89 -5.95 -38.35
N GLU A 99 22.46 -6.57 -39.37
CA GLU A 99 23.71 -6.11 -39.99
C GLU A 99 23.33 -5.06 -41.03
N GLU A 100 23.74 -3.81 -40.78
CA GLU A 100 23.81 -2.79 -41.82
C GLU A 100 25.06 -3.11 -42.68
N GLU A 101 24.83 -3.37 -43.96
CA GLU A 101 25.88 -3.47 -44.98
C GLU A 101 26.51 -2.08 -45.18
N ASP A 102 27.83 -1.97 -44.97
CA ASP A 102 28.64 -0.95 -45.62
C ASP A 102 30.01 -1.54 -45.98
N ASP A 103 30.36 -1.36 -47.26
CA ASP A 103 31.60 -1.74 -47.93
C ASP A 103 32.84 -1.01 -47.36
N ASP A 104 34.00 -1.69 -47.23
CA ASP A 104 35.22 -1.45 -48.04
C ASP A 104 36.48 -2.21 -47.49
N VAL A 105 37.04 -3.09 -48.35
CA VAL A 105 38.46 -3.22 -48.76
C VAL A 105 39.61 -3.54 -47.75
N THR A 106 40.05 -4.81 -47.83
CA THR A 106 41.42 -5.41 -47.80
C THR A 106 42.56 -4.84 -46.94
N HIS A 107 43.22 -5.68 -46.12
CA HIS A 107 44.52 -6.34 -46.43
C HIS A 107 45.03 -7.27 -45.31
N GLN A 108 45.96 -8.13 -45.71
CA GLN A 108 46.46 -9.36 -45.10
C GLN A 108 47.43 -9.21 -43.90
N ASP A 109 47.47 -10.30 -43.13
CA ASP A 109 48.65 -11.12 -42.78
C ASP A 109 49.30 -11.13 -41.38
N THR A 110 49.61 -12.39 -41.02
CA THR A 110 50.69 -12.92 -40.15
C THR A 110 50.56 -12.96 -38.61
N GLN A 111 50.31 -14.19 -38.14
CA GLN A 111 51.10 -15.00 -37.18
C GLN A 111 52.08 -14.28 -36.22
N GLN A 112 51.97 -14.53 -34.91
CA GLN A 112 52.91 -15.41 -34.18
C GLN A 112 52.60 -15.51 -32.67
N ALA A 113 52.96 -16.66 -32.13
CA ALA A 113 52.82 -17.10 -30.74
C ALA A 113 53.76 -16.38 -29.77
N GLY A 114 53.35 -16.31 -28.50
CA GLY A 114 54.20 -15.88 -27.38
C GLY A 114 53.63 -16.35 -26.04
N ASP A 115 54.26 -17.39 -25.50
CA ASP A 115 54.08 -17.93 -24.14
C ASP A 115 54.49 -16.88 -23.09
N GLY A 116 53.71 -16.79 -21.99
CA GLY A 116 53.81 -15.67 -21.04
C GLY A 116 52.98 -15.88 -19.78
N ARG A 117 53.41 -16.85 -18.97
CA ARG A 117 53.01 -17.12 -17.58
C ARG A 117 52.89 -15.84 -16.73
N GLU A 118 51.69 -15.38 -16.36
CA GLU A 118 51.53 -14.49 -15.19
C GLU A 118 50.12 -14.44 -14.54
N LYS A 119 50.13 -14.73 -13.23
CA LYS A 119 49.28 -14.24 -12.13
C LYS A 119 47.76 -14.15 -12.33
N CYS A 120 47.08 -15.09 -11.67
CA CYS A 120 45.70 -14.95 -11.19
C CYS A 120 45.59 -13.76 -10.21
N LYS A 121 45.14 -12.61 -10.70
CA LYS A 121 44.56 -11.53 -9.87
C LYS A 121 43.07 -11.49 -10.12
N ARG A 122 42.34 -12.01 -9.13
CA ARG A 122 40.89 -11.93 -8.98
C ARG A 122 40.54 -10.45 -8.80
N LEU A 123 40.01 -9.83 -9.85
CA LEU A 123 39.35 -8.52 -9.77
C LEU A 123 37.84 -8.78 -9.71
N GLU A 124 37.30 -8.58 -8.52
CA GLU A 124 35.87 -8.54 -8.27
C GLU A 124 35.29 -7.34 -9.04
N THR A 125 34.42 -7.63 -10.01
CA THR A 125 33.56 -6.61 -10.60
C THR A 125 32.15 -6.87 -10.09
N GLU A 126 31.78 -6.10 -9.08
CA GLU A 126 30.40 -5.93 -8.64
C GLU A 126 29.57 -5.40 -9.80
N GLN A 127 28.75 -6.26 -10.42
CA GLN A 127 27.67 -5.80 -11.28
C GLN A 127 26.45 -5.53 -10.40
N GLN A 128 26.42 -4.30 -9.89
CA GLN A 128 25.22 -3.64 -9.38
C GLN A 128 24.11 -3.67 -10.43
N TRP A 129 22.95 -4.19 -10.05
CA TRP A 129 21.69 -4.02 -10.79
C TRP A 129 21.32 -2.54 -10.79
N ARG A 130 21.88 -1.80 -11.75
CA ARG A 130 21.58 -0.40 -12.00
C ARG A 130 20.35 -0.36 -12.89
N CYS A 131 19.19 -0.09 -12.31
CA CYS A 131 17.99 0.30 -13.05
C CYS A 131 18.25 1.64 -13.74
N GLN A 132 18.83 1.59 -14.93
CA GLN A 132 18.87 2.73 -15.84
C GLN A 132 17.59 2.70 -16.68
N THR A 133 16.81 3.77 -16.50
CA THR A 133 15.85 4.36 -17.45
C THR A 133 15.80 3.66 -18.81
N ALA A 134 14.87 2.71 -18.94
CA ALA A 134 14.33 2.30 -20.22
C ALA A 134 13.05 3.11 -20.45
N GLU A 135 13.00 3.80 -21.59
CA GLU A 135 11.84 4.53 -22.06
C GLU A 135 10.61 3.63 -22.07
N THR A 136 9.52 4.17 -21.53
CA THR A 136 8.23 3.51 -21.33
C THR A 136 7.65 3.03 -22.66
N PRO A 137 7.33 1.73 -22.85
CA PRO A 137 6.46 1.31 -23.94
C PRO A 137 5.06 1.88 -23.67
N SER A 138 4.39 2.37 -24.70
CA SER A 138 3.14 3.17 -24.64
C SER A 138 1.91 2.48 -24.00
N GLY A 139 2.06 1.27 -23.44
CA GLY A 139 1.05 0.56 -22.67
C GLY A 139 1.05 0.87 -21.17
N SER A 140 2.05 1.59 -20.63
CA SER A 140 2.12 1.89 -19.19
C SER A 140 1.08 2.90 -18.70
N GLN A 141 0.50 3.71 -19.60
CA GLN A 141 -0.49 4.74 -19.25
C GLN A 141 -1.86 4.14 -18.87
N SER A 142 -2.17 2.90 -19.27
CA SER A 142 -3.45 2.27 -18.94
C SER A 142 -3.49 1.68 -17.53
N LEU A 143 -2.35 1.20 -17.01
CA LEU A 143 -2.28 0.55 -15.70
C LEU A 143 -2.26 1.54 -14.54
N ASP A 144 -1.75 2.75 -14.73
CA ASP A 144 -1.70 3.82 -13.73
C ASP A 144 -3.09 4.15 -13.16
N ARG A 145 -4.14 3.95 -13.97
CA ARG A 145 -5.54 4.13 -13.54
C ARG A 145 -5.99 3.20 -12.42
N TYR A 146 -5.29 2.08 -12.22
CA TYR A 146 -5.60 1.07 -11.20
C TYR A 146 -4.66 1.13 -9.99
N PHE A 147 -3.88 2.21 -9.88
CA PHE A 147 -3.13 2.54 -8.67
C PHE A 147 -3.85 3.70 -7.96
N PRO A 148 -4.04 3.64 -6.63
CA PRO A 148 -4.69 4.71 -5.88
C PRO A 148 -3.93 6.04 -5.95
N LEU A 149 -2.60 6.00 -5.84
CA LEU A 149 -1.79 7.21 -5.74
C LEU A 149 -1.00 7.44 -7.04
N PRO A 150 -0.88 8.71 -7.48
CA PRO A 150 -0.13 9.03 -8.68
C PRO A 150 1.36 8.79 -8.49
N GLY A 151 2.02 8.26 -9.53
CA GLY A 151 3.47 8.06 -9.54
C GLY A 151 3.96 6.82 -8.78
N GLU A 152 3.05 5.96 -8.33
CA GLU A 152 3.41 4.66 -7.77
C GLU A 152 4.08 3.78 -8.81
N LYS A 153 5.15 3.11 -8.37
CA LYS A 153 5.95 2.23 -9.21
C LYS A 153 5.97 0.85 -8.57
N GLY A 154 5.71 -0.16 -9.38
CA GLY A 154 5.81 -1.56 -8.98
C GLY A 154 4.86 -2.43 -9.79
N PRO A 155 5.10 -3.74 -9.86
CA PRO A 155 4.23 -4.64 -10.60
C PRO A 155 2.90 -4.80 -9.86
N ALA A 156 1.79 -4.55 -10.55
CA ALA A 156 0.51 -5.11 -10.14
C ALA A 156 0.54 -6.62 -10.39
N CYS A 157 -0.25 -7.40 -9.65
CA CYS A 157 -0.36 -8.84 -9.85
C CYS A 157 -1.78 -9.33 -9.66
N LEU A 158 -2.13 -10.39 -10.38
CA LEU A 158 -3.34 -11.15 -10.14
C LEU A 158 -3.01 -12.30 -9.19
N VAL A 159 -3.70 -12.37 -8.06
CA VAL A 159 -3.52 -13.44 -7.07
C VAL A 159 -4.72 -14.36 -7.14
N LYS A 160 -4.50 -15.62 -7.47
CA LYS A 160 -5.53 -16.66 -7.56
C LYS A 160 -5.55 -17.50 -6.29
N VAL A 161 -6.70 -17.56 -5.64
CA VAL A 161 -6.91 -18.19 -4.33
C VAL A 161 -7.92 -19.32 -4.47
N TYR A 162 -7.55 -20.50 -3.97
CA TYR A 162 -8.31 -21.73 -4.17
C TYR A 162 -9.14 -22.15 -2.96
N GLU A 163 -8.90 -21.56 -1.79
CA GLU A 163 -9.56 -21.95 -0.54
C GLU A 163 -9.66 -20.72 0.38
N ASN A 164 -10.72 -20.66 1.21
CA ASN A 164 -10.90 -19.65 2.27
C ASN A 164 -10.81 -18.17 1.80
N TRP A 165 -11.21 -17.87 0.56
CA TRP A 165 -11.13 -16.51 0.01
C TRP A 165 -12.10 -15.52 0.67
N ASP A 166 -13.15 -16.00 1.36
CA ASP A 166 -14.14 -15.18 2.07
C ASP A 166 -13.54 -14.30 3.18
N GLY A 167 -12.33 -14.64 3.65
CA GLY A 167 -11.62 -13.89 4.68
C GLY A 167 -10.99 -12.58 4.20
N PHE A 168 -10.91 -12.35 2.88
CA PHE A 168 -10.23 -11.21 2.29
C PHE A 168 -11.20 -10.19 1.71
N LYS A 169 -10.89 -8.91 1.88
CA LYS A 169 -11.68 -7.78 1.40
C LYS A 169 -10.82 -6.79 0.62
N VAL A 170 -11.47 -5.93 -0.17
CA VAL A 170 -10.80 -4.78 -0.79
C VAL A 170 -10.10 -3.94 0.28
N ASN A 171 -8.93 -3.40 -0.04
CA ASN A 171 -8.00 -2.69 0.83
C ASN A 171 -7.24 -3.57 1.85
N ASP A 172 -7.48 -4.88 1.91
CA ASP A 172 -6.65 -5.75 2.74
C ASP A 172 -5.22 -5.84 2.18
N VAL A 173 -4.24 -5.79 3.09
CA VAL A 173 -2.83 -6.01 2.76
C VAL A 173 -2.51 -7.47 3.03
N LEU A 174 -1.90 -8.12 2.03
CA LEU A 174 -1.62 -9.55 2.05
C LEU A 174 -0.13 -9.80 1.84
N GLU A 175 0.38 -10.82 2.52
CA GLU A 175 1.60 -11.52 2.17
C GLU A 175 1.24 -12.83 1.47
N VAL A 176 1.80 -13.05 0.28
CA VAL A 176 1.41 -14.16 -0.59
C VAL A 176 2.64 -14.98 -0.96
N TYR A 177 2.55 -16.28 -0.71
CA TYR A 177 3.50 -17.28 -1.18
C TYR A 177 2.79 -18.19 -2.17
N GLY A 178 3.35 -18.33 -3.37
CA GLY A 178 2.66 -19.04 -4.44
C GLY A 178 3.53 -19.36 -5.64
N VAL A 179 2.91 -19.98 -6.62
CA VAL A 179 3.53 -20.31 -7.92
C VAL A 179 3.30 -19.15 -8.88
N LEU A 180 4.38 -18.58 -9.39
CA LEU A 180 4.31 -17.58 -10.45
C LEU A 180 3.98 -18.28 -11.77
N CYS A 181 2.85 -17.93 -12.38
CA CYS A 181 2.45 -18.43 -13.69
C CYS A 181 3.09 -17.55 -14.78
N VAL A 182 3.91 -18.17 -15.63
CA VAL A 182 4.57 -17.53 -16.78
C VAL A 182 4.18 -18.30 -18.03
N GLU A 183 3.01 -17.97 -18.57
CA GLU A 183 2.44 -18.68 -19.71
C GLU A 183 2.34 -17.74 -20.93
N PRO A 184 3.20 -17.91 -21.95
CA PRO A 184 3.17 -17.07 -23.16
C PRO A 184 1.88 -17.24 -23.96
N ALA A 185 1.23 -18.41 -23.89
CA ALA A 185 -0.01 -18.69 -24.63
C ALA A 185 -1.15 -17.75 -24.24
N LEU A 186 -1.16 -17.23 -23.00
CA LEU A 186 -2.14 -16.23 -22.56
C LEU A 186 -1.95 -14.86 -23.24
N SER A 187 -0.81 -14.62 -23.91
CA SER A 187 -0.60 -13.41 -24.71
C SER A 187 -1.12 -13.54 -26.15
N THR A 188 -1.06 -14.74 -26.73
CA THR A 188 -1.50 -15.02 -28.12
C THR A 188 -3.00 -15.25 -28.22
N LEU A 189 -3.65 -15.77 -27.17
CA LEU A 189 -5.11 -15.91 -27.09
C LEU A 189 -5.87 -14.57 -27.20
N ASN A 190 -5.18 -13.45 -26.96
CA ASN A 190 -5.74 -12.10 -27.08
C ASN A 190 -5.67 -11.51 -28.50
N GLU A 191 -4.86 -12.09 -29.39
CA GLU A 191 -4.66 -11.61 -30.78
C GLU A 191 -5.41 -12.48 -31.82
N ASP A 192 -5.48 -13.80 -31.62
CA ASP A 192 -5.93 -14.76 -32.65
C ASP A 192 -7.28 -15.46 -32.37
N ARG A 193 -8.12 -14.98 -31.43
CA ARG A 193 -9.49 -15.54 -31.31
C ARG A 193 -10.34 -15.10 -32.50
N ASP A 194 -10.35 -15.93 -33.54
CA ASP A 194 -11.39 -15.91 -34.56
C ASP A 194 -12.76 -15.94 -33.87
N PRO A 195 -13.75 -15.13 -34.31
CA PRO A 195 -15.09 -15.06 -33.73
C PRO A 195 -15.91 -16.37 -33.83
N MET A 196 -15.28 -17.47 -34.25
CA MET A 196 -15.83 -18.82 -34.40
C MET A 196 -15.34 -19.81 -33.32
N SER A 197 -14.32 -19.48 -32.51
CA SER A 197 -13.91 -20.32 -31.37
C SER A 197 -14.77 -20.09 -30.11
N SER A 198 -15.76 -19.20 -30.19
CA SER A 198 -16.76 -18.87 -29.17
C SER A 198 -17.93 -19.87 -29.09
N LEU A 199 -17.78 -21.07 -29.66
CA LEU A 199 -18.84 -22.10 -29.69
C LEU A 199 -18.93 -22.96 -28.41
N LEU A 200 -18.31 -22.54 -27.31
CA LEU A 200 -18.52 -23.17 -26.00
C LEU A 200 -19.39 -22.24 -25.15
N ASP A 201 -20.61 -22.72 -24.94
CA ASP A 201 -21.72 -22.21 -24.11
C ASP A 201 -22.43 -20.89 -24.49
N PRO A 202 -23.75 -20.91 -24.84
CA PRO A 202 -24.57 -19.71 -25.05
C PRO A 202 -24.71 -18.80 -23.82
N ALA A 203 -24.23 -19.22 -22.66
CA ALA A 203 -24.20 -18.44 -21.42
C ALA A 203 -22.97 -17.51 -21.31
N ASP A 204 -21.88 -17.79 -22.05
CA ASP A 204 -20.64 -17.00 -22.04
C ASP A 204 -20.66 -15.82 -23.03
N MET A 205 -21.83 -15.52 -23.61
CA MET A 205 -22.04 -14.41 -24.55
C MET A 205 -22.13 -13.02 -23.89
N ALA A 206 -21.89 -12.91 -22.57
CA ALA A 206 -22.07 -11.67 -21.82
C ALA A 206 -20.83 -10.79 -21.74
N GLU A 207 -19.62 -11.34 -21.88
CA GLU A 207 -18.38 -10.58 -21.70
C GLU A 207 -17.92 -9.92 -23.00
N THR A 208 -17.63 -8.62 -22.93
CA THR A 208 -17.09 -7.89 -24.08
C THR A 208 -15.61 -8.23 -24.30
N LEU A 209 -15.10 -8.05 -25.52
CA LEU A 209 -13.67 -8.25 -25.81
C LEU A 209 -12.77 -7.31 -24.96
N GLU A 210 -13.27 -6.12 -24.61
CA GLU A 210 -12.57 -5.17 -23.75
C GLU A 210 -12.47 -5.67 -22.31
N GLU A 211 -13.56 -6.23 -21.78
CA GLU A 211 -13.61 -6.89 -20.48
C GLU A 211 -12.64 -8.07 -20.41
N GLN A 212 -12.67 -8.97 -21.40
CA GLN A 212 -11.77 -10.13 -21.46
C GLN A 212 -10.29 -9.72 -21.45
N ARG A 213 -9.93 -8.67 -22.20
CA ARG A 213 -8.56 -8.12 -22.20
C ARG A 213 -8.17 -7.48 -20.88
N ALA A 214 -9.11 -6.85 -20.18
CA ALA A 214 -8.86 -6.20 -18.90
C ALA A 214 -8.69 -7.19 -17.75
N HIS A 215 -9.42 -8.31 -17.76
CA HIS A 215 -9.33 -9.40 -16.78
C HIS A 215 -8.20 -10.39 -17.06
N SER A 216 -7.83 -10.54 -18.34
CA SER A 216 -6.73 -11.41 -18.78
C SER A 216 -5.58 -10.64 -19.46
N PRO A 217 -4.93 -9.69 -18.77
CA PRO A 217 -3.76 -9.01 -19.31
C PRO A 217 -2.60 -9.98 -19.57
N PRO A 218 -1.70 -9.69 -20.52
CA PRO A 218 -0.49 -10.46 -20.73
C PRO A 218 0.33 -10.62 -19.44
N THR A 219 0.89 -11.82 -19.24
CA THR A 219 1.74 -12.14 -18.07
C THR A 219 2.99 -11.25 -17.96
N SER A 220 3.41 -10.62 -19.07
CA SER A 220 4.48 -9.63 -19.13
C SER A 220 4.12 -8.28 -18.50
N LEU A 221 2.83 -7.92 -18.48
CA LEU A 221 2.32 -6.67 -17.91
C LEU A 221 1.85 -6.86 -16.47
N VAL A 222 1.07 -7.91 -16.23
CA VAL A 222 0.52 -8.23 -14.90
C VAL A 222 0.77 -9.71 -14.60
N PRO A 223 1.80 -10.04 -13.79
CA PRO A 223 2.07 -11.41 -13.38
C PRO A 223 0.89 -12.03 -12.61
N ARG A 224 0.70 -13.34 -12.80
CA ARG A 224 -0.31 -14.13 -12.09
C ARG A 224 0.38 -15.02 -11.06
N ILE A 225 -0.08 -14.97 -9.81
CA ILE A 225 0.43 -15.79 -8.72
C ILE A 225 -0.70 -16.70 -8.26
N HIS A 226 -0.49 -18.01 -8.36
CA HIS A 226 -1.37 -18.98 -7.75
C HIS A 226 -0.96 -19.19 -6.30
N ALA A 227 -1.78 -18.70 -5.38
CA ALA A 227 -1.44 -18.67 -3.97
C ALA A 227 -1.51 -20.07 -3.33
N ILE A 228 -0.47 -20.41 -2.58
CA ILE A 228 -0.39 -21.62 -1.74
C ILE A 228 -0.62 -21.22 -0.28
N VAL A 229 0.05 -20.15 0.17
CA VAL A 229 -0.10 -19.58 1.51
C VAL A 229 -0.40 -18.09 1.37
N ILE A 230 -1.43 -17.64 2.08
CA ILE A 230 -1.82 -16.24 2.13
C ILE A 230 -1.95 -15.85 3.59
N GLN A 231 -1.27 -14.77 3.97
CA GLN A 231 -1.39 -14.18 5.29
C GLN A 231 -1.93 -12.76 5.16
N LYS A 232 -3.04 -12.47 5.84
CA LYS A 232 -3.52 -11.10 5.99
C LYS A 232 -2.62 -10.37 6.98
N LEU A 233 -2.04 -9.25 6.55
CA LEU A 233 -1.13 -8.46 7.36
C LEU A 233 -1.91 -7.37 8.12
N PRO A 234 -1.83 -7.31 9.46
CA PRO A 234 -2.41 -6.22 10.24
C PRO A 234 -1.60 -4.92 10.13
N HIS A 235 -0.30 -5.02 9.80
CA HIS A 235 0.60 -3.88 9.58
C HIS A 235 1.69 -4.25 8.56
N THR A 236 2.39 -3.23 8.05
CA THR A 236 3.51 -3.39 7.09
C THR A 236 4.88 -3.07 7.68
N ASN A 237 4.98 -2.84 8.99
CA ASN A 237 6.25 -2.57 9.65
C ASN A 237 7.15 -3.83 9.70
N PRO A 238 8.33 -3.85 9.05
CA PRO A 238 9.24 -5.00 9.03
C PRO A 238 10.02 -5.20 10.34
N LEU A 239 10.02 -4.21 11.24
CA LEU A 239 10.73 -4.29 12.53
C LEU A 239 9.93 -5.03 13.60
N ILE A 240 8.65 -5.30 13.34
CA ILE A 240 7.78 -6.05 14.23
C ILE A 240 7.22 -7.29 13.50
N PRO A 241 7.01 -8.41 14.21
CA PRO A 241 6.43 -9.61 13.63
C PRO A 241 5.00 -9.35 13.13
N SER A 242 4.64 -9.93 11.98
CA SER A 242 3.31 -9.80 11.35
C SER A 242 2.15 -10.26 12.24
N SER A 243 2.42 -11.15 13.20
CA SER A 243 1.50 -11.61 14.22
C SER A 243 2.19 -11.60 15.58
N VAL A 244 1.75 -10.71 16.47
CA VAL A 244 2.32 -10.57 17.84
C VAL A 244 2.13 -11.86 18.65
N SER A 245 1.14 -12.69 18.32
CA SER A 245 0.70 -13.85 19.09
C SER A 245 1.35 -15.19 18.73
N GLU A 246 2.08 -15.31 17.61
CA GLU A 246 2.43 -16.63 17.05
C GLU A 246 3.72 -17.27 17.59
N SER A 247 4.69 -16.49 18.07
CA SER A 247 6.00 -17.03 18.52
C SER A 247 6.37 -16.56 19.93
N GLU A 248 6.96 -17.46 20.73
CA GLU A 248 7.48 -17.07 22.05
C GLU A 248 8.61 -16.04 21.93
N ALA A 249 9.39 -16.08 20.84
CA ALA A 249 10.42 -15.08 20.55
C ALA A 249 9.84 -13.71 20.21
N SER A 250 8.71 -13.66 19.48
CA SER A 250 8.02 -12.39 19.18
C SER A 250 7.45 -11.77 20.45
N LYS A 251 6.82 -12.57 21.31
CA LYS A 251 6.31 -12.13 22.61
C LYS A 251 7.43 -11.60 23.50
N GLN A 252 8.58 -12.27 23.55
CA GLN A 252 9.72 -11.82 24.35
C GLN A 252 10.28 -10.49 23.83
N SER A 253 10.46 -10.34 22.52
CA SER A 253 10.94 -9.09 21.92
C SER A 253 9.97 -7.93 22.11
N VAL A 254 8.66 -8.18 22.06
CA VAL A 254 7.65 -7.15 22.36
C VAL A 254 7.70 -6.82 23.85
N SER A 255 7.77 -7.81 24.74
CA SER A 255 7.82 -7.59 26.20
C SER A 255 9.04 -6.78 26.64
N SER A 256 10.21 -7.00 26.03
CA SER A 256 11.41 -6.21 26.33
C SER A 256 11.23 -4.77 25.87
N PHE A 257 10.71 -4.55 24.66
CA PHE A 257 10.43 -3.21 24.15
C PHE A 257 9.39 -2.47 25.01
N MET A 258 8.39 -3.17 25.54
CA MET A 258 7.38 -2.60 26.45
C MET A 258 8.00 -1.99 27.72
N SER A 259 9.14 -2.52 28.19
CA SER A 259 9.85 -1.96 29.35
C SER A 259 10.52 -0.62 29.06
N GLU A 260 10.89 -0.36 27.79
CA GLU A 260 11.53 0.89 27.35
C GLU A 260 10.53 1.93 26.84
N LEU A 261 9.24 1.58 26.79
CA LEU A 261 8.20 2.33 26.09
C LEU A 261 8.04 3.77 26.58
N SER A 262 8.22 4.01 27.88
CA SER A 262 8.17 5.36 28.48
C SER A 262 9.34 6.24 28.05
N SER A 263 10.56 5.69 28.01
CA SER A 263 11.75 6.39 27.52
C SER A 263 11.59 6.73 26.04
N VAL A 264 11.17 5.76 25.23
CA VAL A 264 10.97 5.96 23.78
C VAL A 264 9.90 7.00 23.51
N ARG A 265 8.82 7.04 24.31
CA ARG A 265 7.80 8.11 24.23
C ARG A 265 8.40 9.48 24.50
N SER A 266 9.24 9.62 25.53
CA SER A 266 9.89 10.89 25.87
C SER A 266 10.80 11.37 24.74
N ASP A 267 11.59 10.46 24.16
CA ASP A 267 12.48 10.76 23.04
C ASP A 267 11.71 11.14 21.77
N LEU A 268 10.62 10.41 21.48
CA LEU A 268 9.72 10.72 20.36
C LEU A 268 9.05 12.08 20.53
N LEU A 269 8.63 12.41 21.75
CA LEU A 269 8.06 13.71 22.08
C LEU A 269 9.07 14.83 21.86
N GLY A 270 10.31 14.67 22.32
CA GLY A 270 11.38 15.64 22.06
C GLY A 270 11.64 15.82 20.57
N PHE A 271 11.74 14.71 19.82
CA PHE A 271 11.92 14.73 18.37
C PHE A 271 10.80 15.48 17.64
N LEU A 272 9.54 15.17 17.94
CA LEU A 272 8.39 15.84 17.32
C LEU A 272 8.21 17.29 17.79
N THR A 273 8.61 17.61 19.02
CA THR A 273 8.64 19.00 19.53
C THR A 273 9.56 19.84 18.67
N HIS A 274 10.75 19.34 18.33
CA HIS A 274 11.64 20.04 17.41
C HIS A 274 11.09 20.10 15.98
N ALA A 275 10.45 19.03 15.49
CA ALA A 275 9.78 19.04 14.18
C ALA A 275 8.63 20.06 14.10
N LEU A 276 8.00 20.37 15.23
CA LEU A 276 6.94 21.37 15.38
C LEU A 276 7.45 22.70 15.97
N LEU A 277 8.72 23.06 15.66
CA LEU A 277 9.31 24.37 15.99
C LEU A 277 9.30 24.69 17.50
N GLY A 278 9.51 23.68 18.34
CA GLY A 278 9.54 23.79 19.79
C GLY A 278 8.18 23.69 20.47
N ASP A 279 7.08 23.48 19.74
CA ASP A 279 5.76 23.33 20.34
C ASP A 279 5.53 21.91 20.89
N GLY A 280 5.80 21.73 22.18
CA GLY A 280 5.62 20.45 22.86
C GLY A 280 4.15 20.01 22.97
N LEU A 281 3.20 20.95 23.05
CA LEU A 281 1.78 20.61 23.13
C LEU A 281 1.32 20.03 21.80
N ALA A 282 1.63 20.69 20.68
CA ALA A 282 1.30 20.19 19.36
C ALA A 282 1.93 18.80 19.11
N ALA A 283 3.15 18.57 19.63
CA ALA A 283 3.83 17.28 19.52
C ALA A 283 3.12 16.15 20.29
N GLU A 284 2.62 16.41 21.50
CA GLU A 284 1.83 15.41 22.24
C GLU A 284 0.58 15.00 21.49
N TYR A 285 -0.18 15.97 20.98
CA TYR A 285 -1.39 15.72 20.20
C TYR A 285 -1.08 15.00 18.89
N LEU A 286 0.06 15.29 18.26
CA LEU A 286 0.52 14.59 17.07
C LEU A 286 0.84 13.11 17.37
N ILE A 287 1.48 12.81 18.50
CA ILE A 287 1.70 11.41 18.92
C ILE A 287 0.36 10.70 19.11
N LEU A 288 -0.59 11.33 19.81
CA LEU A 288 -1.93 10.77 20.02
C LEU A 288 -2.64 10.50 18.69
N HIS A 289 -2.46 11.38 17.70
CA HIS A 289 -2.98 11.21 16.34
C HIS A 289 -2.33 10.00 15.65
N LEU A 290 -1.00 9.90 15.66
CA LEU A 290 -0.27 8.83 15.00
C LEU A 290 -0.59 7.44 15.56
N ILE A 291 -0.79 7.31 16.88
CA ILE A 291 -1.14 6.03 17.52
C ILE A 291 -2.65 5.73 17.51
N SER A 292 -3.48 6.67 17.05
CA SER A 292 -4.92 6.47 16.97
C SER A 292 -5.28 5.42 15.92
N THR A 293 -6.37 4.70 16.18
CA THR A 293 -6.83 3.60 15.33
C THR A 293 -8.29 3.28 15.63
N VAL A 294 -9.05 2.93 14.59
CA VAL A 294 -10.41 2.40 14.75
C VAL A 294 -10.34 0.98 15.31
N TYR A 295 -10.48 0.83 16.64
CA TYR A 295 -10.44 -0.49 17.29
C TYR A 295 -11.82 -1.16 17.37
N ALA A 296 -12.90 -0.38 17.27
CA ALA A 296 -14.26 -0.89 17.28
C ALA A 296 -15.19 0.03 16.48
N ARG A 297 -16.23 -0.57 15.91
CA ARG A 297 -17.36 0.15 15.31
C ARG A 297 -18.62 -0.28 16.05
N ARG A 298 -19.33 0.67 16.65
CA ARG A 298 -20.66 0.43 17.22
C ARG A 298 -21.65 1.10 16.29
N ASP A 299 -22.45 0.28 15.61
CA ASP A 299 -23.26 0.68 14.46
C ASP A 299 -22.37 1.34 13.39
N VAL A 300 -22.59 2.63 13.10
CA VAL A 300 -21.86 3.40 12.09
C VAL A 300 -20.69 4.19 12.70
N LEU A 301 -20.62 4.33 14.03
CA LEU A 301 -19.65 5.22 14.68
C LEU A 301 -18.28 4.53 14.86
N PRO A 302 -17.20 5.04 14.25
CA PRO A 302 -15.85 4.55 14.49
C PRO A 302 -15.33 5.03 15.86
N LEU A 303 -14.86 4.10 16.69
CA LEU A 303 -14.26 4.39 17.99
C LEU A 303 -12.74 4.25 17.92
N GLY A 304 -12.04 5.23 18.49
CA GLY A 304 -10.57 5.23 18.61
C GLY A 304 -9.82 6.00 17.53
N LYS A 305 -10.51 6.48 16.48
CA LYS A 305 -9.94 7.43 15.52
C LYS A 305 -9.74 8.79 16.19
N PHE A 306 -8.66 9.48 15.81
CA PHE A 306 -8.39 10.84 16.27
C PHE A 306 -7.82 11.68 15.13
N SER A 307 -8.67 12.50 14.52
CA SER A 307 -8.28 13.46 13.49
C SER A 307 -7.79 14.77 14.12
N LEU A 308 -6.63 15.24 13.66
CA LEU A 308 -5.96 16.41 14.21
C LEU A 308 -5.84 17.49 13.13
N ASN A 309 -6.22 18.72 13.47
CA ASN A 309 -5.88 19.91 12.69
C ASN A 309 -4.80 20.71 13.42
N LEU A 310 -3.63 20.85 12.80
CA LEU A 310 -2.59 21.79 13.18
C LEU A 310 -2.84 23.11 12.45
N SER A 311 -3.39 24.08 13.18
CA SER A 311 -3.68 25.41 12.65
C SER A 311 -2.57 26.41 12.97
N GLY A 312 -2.50 27.53 12.25
CA GLY A 312 -1.41 28.51 12.41
C GLY A 312 -0.10 28.08 11.75
N CYS A 313 -0.15 27.12 10.81
CA CYS A 313 1.02 26.72 10.05
C CYS A 313 1.49 27.88 9.14
N PRO A 314 2.80 28.16 9.02
CA PRO A 314 3.25 29.30 8.22
C PRO A 314 3.23 29.00 6.71
N ARG A 315 2.62 29.89 5.89
CA ARG A 315 2.55 29.77 4.41
C ARG A 315 3.87 29.94 3.69
N SER A 316 4.67 30.89 4.14
CA SER A 316 5.81 31.40 3.39
C SER A 316 6.98 30.42 3.34
N CYS A 317 6.82 29.26 3.94
CA CYS A 317 7.85 28.27 4.09
C CYS A 317 7.23 26.90 3.84
N ASP A 318 8.00 25.99 3.24
CA ASP A 318 7.57 24.63 2.91
C ASP A 318 7.40 23.75 4.18
N PHE A 319 6.93 24.34 5.29
CA PHE A 319 6.83 23.71 6.60
C PHE A 319 6.03 22.41 6.53
N THR A 320 4.85 22.43 5.92
CA THR A 320 3.99 21.23 5.80
C THR A 320 4.71 20.12 5.04
N GLN A 321 5.36 20.43 3.92
CA GLN A 321 6.10 19.44 3.14
C GLN A 321 7.32 18.90 3.90
N ARG A 322 8.02 19.74 4.66
CA ARG A 322 9.17 19.29 5.47
C ARG A 322 8.72 18.47 6.68
N LEU A 323 7.61 18.83 7.31
CA LEU A 323 6.96 18.04 8.35
C LEU A 323 6.54 16.67 7.80
N TYR A 324 5.96 16.63 6.59
CA TYR A 324 5.65 15.40 5.88
C TYR A 324 6.89 14.52 5.71
N SER A 325 7.99 15.08 5.20
CA SER A 325 9.25 14.34 5.01
C SER A 325 9.78 13.74 6.31
N ILE A 326 9.61 14.43 7.45
CA ILE A 326 9.96 13.90 8.77
C ILE A 326 9.03 12.74 9.17
N LEU A 327 7.71 12.93 9.02
CA LEU A 327 6.73 11.91 9.39
C LEU A 327 6.87 10.64 8.54
N GLN A 328 7.20 10.77 7.26
CA GLN A 328 7.54 9.67 6.36
C GLN A 328 8.67 8.77 6.89
N GLN A 329 9.59 9.31 7.70
CA GLN A 329 10.68 8.52 8.27
C GLN A 329 10.23 7.60 9.41
N ILE A 330 9.10 7.88 10.06
CA ILE A 330 8.66 7.14 11.25
C ILE A 330 7.39 6.31 11.03
N VAL A 331 6.56 6.65 10.04
CA VAL A 331 5.35 5.88 9.67
C VAL A 331 5.63 4.88 8.55
N THR A 332 4.82 3.83 8.45
CA THR A 332 4.98 2.77 7.44
C THR A 332 4.37 3.11 6.08
N ALA A 333 3.27 3.85 6.07
CA ALA A 333 2.60 4.32 4.87
C ALA A 333 2.07 5.74 5.08
N SER A 334 2.21 6.59 4.08
CA SER A 334 1.74 7.96 4.13
C SER A 334 1.52 8.57 2.75
N HIS A 335 0.66 9.59 2.68
CA HIS A 335 0.42 10.36 1.47
C HIS A 335 0.24 11.84 1.80
N TYR A 336 0.86 12.72 1.01
CA TYR A 336 0.69 14.16 1.09
C TYR A 336 -0.33 14.60 0.04
N LEU A 337 -1.40 15.23 0.50
CA LEU A 337 -2.49 15.72 -0.33
C LEU A 337 -2.56 17.26 -0.25
N PRO A 338 -2.02 17.98 -1.25
CA PRO A 338 -2.14 19.42 -1.32
C PRO A 338 -3.55 19.83 -1.76
N MET A 339 -4.29 20.56 -0.93
CA MET A 339 -5.65 21.03 -1.25
C MET A 339 -5.64 22.25 -2.19
N THR A 340 -4.97 22.14 -3.33
CA THR A 340 -5.12 23.12 -4.41
C THR A 340 -6.42 22.88 -5.17
N ILE A 341 -6.93 23.89 -5.87
CA ILE A 341 -8.13 23.76 -6.71
C ILE A 341 -7.92 22.70 -7.79
N ASP A 342 -6.74 22.66 -8.40
CA ASP A 342 -6.39 21.69 -9.44
C ASP A 342 -6.37 20.27 -8.89
N THR A 343 -5.79 20.04 -7.72
CA THR A 343 -5.81 18.72 -7.06
C THR A 343 -7.24 18.28 -6.76
N MET A 344 -8.05 19.19 -6.19
CA MET A 344 -9.40 18.88 -5.74
C MET A 344 -10.36 18.59 -6.89
N ASN A 345 -10.24 19.29 -8.02
CA ASN A 345 -11.10 19.06 -9.18
C ASN A 345 -10.53 18.00 -10.14
N GLY A 346 -9.20 17.84 -10.21
CA GLY A 346 -8.52 16.99 -11.19
C GLY A 346 -8.28 15.55 -10.75
N LEU A 347 -8.15 15.28 -9.45
CA LEU A 347 -7.95 13.92 -8.94
C LEU A 347 -9.27 13.21 -8.63
N ARG A 348 -9.25 11.88 -8.70
CA ARG A 348 -10.37 11.05 -8.26
C ARG A 348 -10.09 10.50 -6.87
N PHE A 349 -10.87 10.90 -5.87
CA PHE A 349 -10.66 10.40 -4.50
C PHE A 349 -11.38 9.09 -4.23
N VAL A 350 -12.53 8.90 -4.87
CA VAL A 350 -13.42 7.78 -4.65
C VAL A 350 -13.32 6.79 -5.83
N PRO A 351 -13.25 5.47 -5.58
CA PRO A 351 -13.21 4.47 -6.63
C PRO A 351 -14.50 4.45 -7.44
N CYS A 352 -14.39 4.14 -8.73
CA CYS A 352 -15.53 4.06 -9.63
C CYS A 352 -15.50 2.74 -10.40
N LYS A 353 -16.64 2.05 -10.49
CA LYS A 353 -16.77 0.89 -11.37
C LYS A 353 -16.82 1.36 -12.82
N ASP A 354 -15.93 0.83 -13.64
CA ASP A 354 -15.99 0.97 -15.08
C ASP A 354 -16.70 -0.24 -15.66
N TYR A 355 -17.89 -0.02 -16.20
CA TYR A 355 -18.74 -1.07 -16.78
C TYR A 355 -18.27 -1.54 -18.16
N SER A 356 -17.40 -0.79 -18.85
CA SER A 356 -16.85 -1.23 -20.14
C SER A 356 -15.85 -2.37 -19.96
N THR A 357 -14.98 -2.20 -18.96
CA THR A 357 -13.93 -3.17 -18.62
C THR A 357 -14.35 -4.12 -17.49
N ASN A 358 -15.51 -3.87 -16.88
CA ASN A 358 -15.98 -4.49 -15.64
C ASN A 358 -14.92 -4.48 -14.51
N ARG A 359 -14.11 -3.41 -14.43
CA ARG A 359 -13.07 -3.23 -13.39
C ARG A 359 -13.35 -2.06 -12.48
N LEU A 360 -12.89 -2.14 -11.25
CA LEU A 360 -12.87 -1.02 -10.33
C LEU A 360 -11.67 -0.12 -10.65
N VAL A 361 -11.94 1.13 -11.02
CA VAL A 361 -10.90 2.12 -11.25
C VAL A 361 -10.56 2.80 -9.92
N SER A 362 -9.27 2.86 -9.59
CA SER A 362 -8.84 3.21 -8.24
C SER A 362 -9.07 4.68 -7.89
N GLY A 363 -9.40 4.92 -6.63
CA GLY A 363 -9.49 6.26 -6.05
C GLY A 363 -8.39 6.49 -5.02
N LEU A 364 -7.97 7.75 -4.87
CA LEU A 364 -6.90 8.16 -3.94
C LEU A 364 -7.11 7.67 -2.50
N LEU A 365 -8.36 7.56 -2.05
CA LEU A 365 -8.71 7.15 -0.69
C LEU A 365 -8.75 5.62 -0.50
N GLN A 366 -8.42 4.82 -1.51
CA GLN A 366 -8.17 3.38 -1.36
C GLN A 366 -6.79 3.11 -0.75
N LEU A 367 -6.64 3.54 0.50
CA LEU A 367 -5.40 3.45 1.25
C LEU A 367 -5.41 2.27 2.23
N PRO A 368 -4.24 1.70 2.54
CA PRO A 368 -4.13 0.67 3.57
C PRO A 368 -4.49 1.23 4.95
N ALA A 369 -4.86 0.33 5.86
CA ALA A 369 -5.06 0.69 7.25
C ALA A 369 -3.80 1.35 7.86
N HIS A 370 -4.00 2.30 8.76
CA HIS A 370 -2.97 3.07 9.46
C HIS A 370 -2.13 4.02 8.59
N THR A 371 -2.56 4.27 7.34
CA THR A 371 -1.91 5.27 6.48
C THR A 371 -2.07 6.67 7.07
N LEU A 372 -0.97 7.43 7.14
CA LEU A 372 -0.99 8.85 7.46
C LEU A 372 -1.34 9.66 6.19
N LEU A 373 -2.54 10.21 6.14
CA LEU A 373 -2.95 11.15 5.10
C LEU A 373 -2.75 12.58 5.62
N LEU A 374 -1.70 13.27 5.14
CA LEU A 374 -1.45 14.66 5.48
C LEU A 374 -2.12 15.56 4.43
N VAL A 375 -3.15 16.28 4.86
CA VAL A 375 -3.93 17.18 4.03
C VAL A 375 -3.47 18.62 4.27
N ASP A 376 -2.98 19.25 3.22
CA ASP A 376 -2.44 20.60 3.30
C ASP A 376 -3.45 21.64 2.84
N GLU A 377 -4.13 22.27 3.79
CA GLU A 377 -5.02 23.41 3.56
C GLU A 377 -4.27 24.75 3.48
N THR A 378 -2.96 24.81 3.77
CA THR A 378 -2.21 26.08 3.71
C THR A 378 -2.08 26.59 2.27
N VAL A 379 -2.02 25.67 1.31
CA VAL A 379 -1.99 25.93 -0.14
C VAL A 379 -3.38 26.13 -0.76
N LEU A 380 -4.44 26.14 0.06
CA LEU A 380 -5.79 26.38 -0.42
C LEU A 380 -5.97 27.85 -0.81
N GLU A 381 -6.36 28.08 -2.06
CA GLU A 381 -6.62 29.39 -2.64
C GLU A 381 -8.12 29.63 -2.87
N GLN A 382 -8.50 30.90 -3.01
CA GLN A 382 -9.88 31.24 -3.35
C GLN A 382 -10.17 30.84 -4.81
N GLY A 383 -11.22 30.05 -5.01
CA GLY A 383 -11.71 29.67 -6.32
C GLY A 383 -12.94 28.78 -6.23
N GLN A 384 -13.37 28.25 -7.37
CA GLN A 384 -14.57 27.44 -7.45
C GLN A 384 -14.21 25.96 -7.55
N LEU A 385 -14.71 25.17 -6.60
CA LEU A 385 -14.75 23.72 -6.72
C LEU A 385 -15.89 23.34 -7.68
N ASP A 386 -15.59 22.46 -8.63
CA ASP A 386 -16.61 21.90 -9.51
C ASP A 386 -17.37 20.76 -8.80
N THR A 387 -18.24 20.08 -9.53
CA THR A 387 -18.98 18.94 -8.97
C THR A 387 -18.08 17.81 -8.50
N ALA A 388 -16.92 17.60 -9.14
CA ALA A 388 -15.94 16.59 -8.72
C ALA A 388 -15.22 17.04 -7.44
N GLY A 389 -14.81 18.31 -7.36
CA GLY A 389 -14.21 18.91 -6.17
C GLY A 389 -15.11 18.83 -4.93
N VAL A 390 -16.41 19.12 -5.07
CA VAL A 390 -17.39 18.99 -3.97
C VAL A 390 -17.53 17.52 -3.53
N ARG A 391 -17.55 16.56 -4.47
CA ARG A 391 -17.58 15.12 -4.15
C ARG A 391 -16.31 14.68 -3.42
N ASN A 392 -15.14 15.13 -3.87
CA ASN A 392 -13.86 14.84 -3.25
C ASN A 392 -13.78 15.42 -1.83
N LEU A 393 -14.25 16.65 -1.61
CA LEU A 393 -14.33 17.25 -0.27
C LEU A 393 -15.27 16.47 0.66
N THR A 394 -16.42 16.02 0.13
CA THR A 394 -17.36 15.17 0.88
C THR A 394 -16.73 13.83 1.24
N ALA A 395 -16.00 13.21 0.31
CA ALA A 395 -15.29 11.95 0.56
C ALA A 395 -14.21 12.10 1.66
N LEU A 396 -13.45 13.20 1.65
CA LEU A 396 -12.52 13.50 2.76
C LEU A 396 -13.25 13.64 4.09
N GLY A 397 -14.37 14.38 4.12
CA GLY A 397 -15.20 14.51 5.31
C GLY A 397 -15.69 13.14 5.85
N ASN A 398 -16.04 12.22 4.94
CA ASN A 398 -16.47 10.87 5.30
C ASN A 398 -15.32 10.01 5.85
N VAL A 399 -14.12 10.09 5.27
CA VAL A 399 -12.94 9.42 5.83
C VAL A 399 -12.61 9.96 7.22
N ILE A 400 -12.62 11.28 7.41
CA ILE A 400 -12.28 11.91 8.69
C ILE A 400 -13.31 11.57 9.79
N THR A 401 -14.60 11.65 9.47
CA THR A 401 -15.68 11.54 10.45
C THR A 401 -16.08 10.09 10.69
N TRP A 402 -16.30 9.36 9.61
CA TRP A 402 -16.93 8.05 9.59
C TRP A 402 -15.96 6.90 9.29
N GLN A 403 -14.72 7.22 8.89
CA GLN A 403 -13.71 6.23 8.53
C GLN A 403 -14.27 5.24 7.51
N LYS A 404 -14.85 5.78 6.43
CA LYS A 404 -15.42 5.03 5.30
C LYS A 404 -15.16 5.74 3.98
N VAL A 405 -15.20 4.99 2.89
CA VAL A 405 -15.12 5.47 1.51
C VAL A 405 -16.29 4.87 0.73
N ASP A 406 -17.07 5.72 0.07
CA ASP A 406 -18.31 5.31 -0.61
C ASP A 406 -18.03 5.06 -2.09
N TYR A 407 -17.85 3.82 -2.51
CA TYR A 407 -17.45 3.47 -3.88
C TYR A 407 -18.60 3.73 -4.86
N ASP A 408 -18.28 4.35 -5.99
CA ASP A 408 -19.25 4.74 -7.01
C ASP A 408 -19.47 3.62 -8.04
N PHE A 409 -20.65 3.00 -8.01
CA PHE A 409 -21.08 2.02 -9.00
C PHE A 409 -22.08 2.64 -10.00
N SER A 410 -21.94 3.94 -10.30
CA SER A 410 -22.78 4.75 -11.20
C SER A 410 -24.24 4.94 -10.77
N TYR A 411 -24.94 3.86 -10.42
CA TYR A 411 -26.36 3.84 -10.03
C TYR A 411 -26.56 3.68 -8.52
N HIS A 412 -25.55 3.20 -7.82
CA HIS A 412 -25.56 3.05 -6.37
C HIS A 412 -24.16 3.33 -5.81
N GLN A 413 -24.12 3.64 -4.51
CA GLN A 413 -22.88 3.79 -3.76
C GLN A 413 -22.81 2.68 -2.72
N MET A 414 -21.64 2.07 -2.58
CA MET A 414 -21.39 1.04 -1.57
C MET A 414 -20.35 1.54 -0.58
N GLU A 415 -20.68 1.48 0.70
CA GLU A 415 -19.82 2.02 1.76
C GLU A 415 -18.79 0.98 2.21
N PHE A 416 -17.50 1.29 2.05
CA PHE A 416 -16.40 0.46 2.51
C PHE A 416 -15.72 1.10 3.72
N PRO A 417 -15.59 0.39 4.86
CA PRO A 417 -14.86 0.92 6.01
C PRO A 417 -13.37 1.05 5.72
N CYS A 418 -12.76 2.13 6.19
CA CYS A 418 -11.31 2.37 6.15
C CYS A 418 -10.75 2.63 7.55
N ASN A 419 -9.43 2.68 7.70
CA ASN A 419 -8.76 3.08 8.95
C ASN A 419 -7.57 3.97 8.59
N VAL A 420 -7.82 5.26 8.35
CA VAL A 420 -6.83 6.21 7.82
C VAL A 420 -6.67 7.35 8.82
N ASN A 421 -5.42 7.67 9.16
CA ASN A 421 -5.08 8.74 10.08
C ASN A 421 -4.93 10.04 9.30
N VAL A 422 -5.95 10.90 9.37
CA VAL A 422 -5.96 12.18 8.65
C VAL A 422 -5.43 13.32 9.54
N LEU A 423 -4.30 13.90 9.13
CA LEU A 423 -3.69 15.07 9.72
C LEU A 423 -3.95 16.26 8.79
N VAL A 424 -4.55 17.33 9.30
CA VAL A 424 -4.80 18.55 8.54
C VAL A 424 -3.83 19.63 9.00
N THR A 425 -3.21 20.34 8.06
CA THR A 425 -2.44 21.56 8.35
C THR A 425 -3.13 22.76 7.73
N SER A 426 -3.38 23.80 8.51
CA SER A 426 -4.14 24.96 8.07
C SER A 426 -3.55 26.29 8.59
N GLU A 427 -3.85 27.37 7.89
CA GLU A 427 -3.54 28.75 8.32
C GLU A 427 -4.22 29.11 9.65
N GLY A 428 -5.45 28.62 9.81
CA GLY A 428 -6.43 29.19 10.71
C GLY A 428 -7.58 28.21 10.93
N ARG A 429 -8.81 28.62 10.63
CA ARG A 429 -9.95 27.72 10.72
C ARG A 429 -9.97 26.80 9.50
N SER A 430 -9.88 25.48 9.75
CA SER A 430 -9.94 24.47 8.70
C SER A 430 -11.35 24.35 8.11
N LEU A 431 -11.41 23.99 6.83
CA LEU A 431 -12.66 23.64 6.14
C LEU A 431 -13.13 22.23 6.48
N LEU A 432 -12.18 21.33 6.74
CA LEU A 432 -12.44 19.94 7.06
C LEU A 432 -12.85 19.78 8.53
N PRO A 433 -13.68 18.76 8.85
CA PRO A 433 -13.93 18.40 10.23
C PRO A 433 -12.64 17.91 10.89
N SER A 434 -12.49 18.10 12.20
CA SER A 434 -11.41 17.54 13.00
C SER A 434 -11.89 17.28 14.42
N ASP A 435 -11.40 16.22 15.06
CA ASP A 435 -11.74 15.91 16.46
C ASP A 435 -11.06 16.90 17.43
N CYS A 436 -9.88 17.39 17.06
CA CYS A 436 -9.18 18.41 17.80
C CYS A 436 -8.44 19.36 16.86
N GLN A 437 -8.49 20.65 17.19
CA GLN A 437 -7.68 21.68 16.59
C GLN A 437 -6.65 22.15 17.60
N VAL A 438 -5.38 22.09 17.22
CA VAL A 438 -4.27 22.66 17.99
C VAL A 438 -3.68 23.79 17.17
N HIS A 439 -3.58 24.97 17.77
CA HIS A 439 -2.91 26.11 17.14
C HIS A 439 -1.42 26.03 17.43
N LEU A 440 -0.61 25.87 16.38
CA LEU A 440 0.84 25.78 16.44
C LEU A 440 1.39 27.10 16.98
N LYS A 441 2.19 27.00 18.05
CA LYS A 441 2.89 28.13 18.67
C LYS A 441 4.39 27.89 18.58
N PRO A 442 5.03 28.28 17.46
CA PRO A 442 6.47 28.15 17.31
C PRO A 442 7.20 28.85 18.46
N GLN A 443 8.01 28.09 19.19
CA GLN A 443 8.91 28.61 20.22
C GLN A 443 10.30 28.91 19.64
N THR A 444 10.64 28.23 18.54
CA THR A 444 11.84 28.47 17.75
C THR A 444 11.47 29.05 16.39
N CYS A 445 12.26 30.01 15.93
CA CYS A 445 12.15 30.59 14.60
C CYS A 445 13.49 30.45 13.88
N PRO A 446 13.79 29.28 13.30
CA PRO A 446 15.05 29.08 12.60
C PRO A 446 15.12 30.02 11.38
N PRO A 447 16.32 30.53 11.03
CA PRO A 447 16.49 31.44 9.90
C PRO A 447 16.17 30.79 8.54
N SER A 448 16.36 29.47 8.45
CA SER A 448 15.90 28.65 7.32
C SER A 448 15.40 27.31 7.85
N LEU A 449 14.21 26.89 7.39
CA LEU A 449 13.57 25.65 7.85
C LEU A 449 14.22 24.40 7.29
N GLU A 450 14.67 24.43 6.04
CA GLU A 450 15.27 23.28 5.37
C GLU A 450 16.50 22.72 6.11
N PRO A 451 17.57 23.51 6.36
CA PRO A 451 18.73 23.01 7.09
C PRO A 451 18.40 22.67 8.54
N TYR A 452 17.39 23.31 9.14
CA TYR A 452 16.95 22.99 10.49
C TYR A 452 16.33 21.59 10.56
N MET A 453 15.43 21.26 9.63
CA MET A 453 14.78 19.94 9.58
C MET A 453 15.74 18.85 9.12
N GLU A 454 16.66 19.14 8.20
CA GLU A 454 17.74 18.21 7.80
C GLU A 454 18.71 17.93 8.95
N ALA A 455 19.07 18.94 9.73
CA ALA A 455 19.89 18.78 10.92
C ALA A 455 19.20 17.92 11.97
N LEU A 456 17.88 18.08 12.15
CA LEU A 456 17.08 17.23 13.05
C LEU A 456 17.11 15.76 12.63
N LEU A 457 16.91 15.47 11.34
CA LEU A 457 16.99 14.11 10.82
C LEU A 457 18.41 13.53 10.94
N SER A 458 19.43 14.34 10.64
CA SER A 458 20.84 13.92 10.70
C SER A 458 21.34 13.69 12.13
N ALA A 459 20.84 14.46 13.09
CA ALA A 459 21.16 14.31 14.51
C ALA A 459 20.49 13.07 15.12
N THR A 460 19.42 12.57 14.51
CA THR A 460 18.68 11.41 15.02
C THR A 460 19.31 10.12 14.53
N LEU A 461 19.80 9.31 15.47
CA LEU A 461 20.41 8.02 15.15
C LEU A 461 19.42 7.07 14.45
N PRO A 462 19.81 6.31 13.42
CA PRO A 462 18.91 5.37 12.74
C PRO A 462 18.29 4.32 13.69
N ALA A 463 19.04 3.88 14.70
CA ALA A 463 18.52 2.98 15.72
C ALA A 463 17.39 3.60 16.55
N MET A 464 17.43 4.92 16.77
CA MET A 464 16.38 5.64 17.48
C MET A 464 15.10 5.75 16.65
N LEU A 465 15.23 6.06 15.36
CA LEU A 465 14.10 6.04 14.41
C LEU A 465 13.41 4.67 14.37
N ASN A 466 14.18 3.57 14.43
CA ASN A 466 13.62 2.22 14.50
C ASN A 466 12.78 2.02 15.76
N LYS A 467 13.21 2.52 16.93
CA LYS A 467 12.36 2.47 18.13
C LYS A 467 11.09 3.31 17.97
N PHE A 468 11.15 4.47 17.32
CA PHE A 468 9.94 5.27 17.04
C PHE A 468 8.96 4.52 16.13
N ARG A 469 9.46 3.90 15.05
CA ARG A 469 8.67 3.07 14.13
C ARG A 469 7.98 1.91 14.88
N MET A 470 8.73 1.20 15.71
CA MET A 470 8.20 0.11 16.55
C MET A 470 7.17 0.63 17.56
N TYR A 471 7.45 1.75 18.25
CA TYR A 471 6.55 2.37 19.22
C TYR A 471 5.18 2.68 18.61
N LEU A 472 5.17 3.35 17.46
CA LEU A 472 3.92 3.73 16.78
C LEU A 472 3.13 2.49 16.33
N SER A 473 3.79 1.53 15.70
CA SER A 473 3.10 0.33 15.19
C SER A 473 2.59 -0.58 16.30
N LEU A 474 3.38 -0.82 17.36
CA LEU A 474 2.96 -1.66 18.47
C LEU A 474 1.76 -1.04 19.19
N LEU A 475 1.81 0.25 19.49
CA LEU A 475 0.69 0.93 20.17
C LEU A 475 -0.58 0.98 19.35
N GLN A 476 -0.54 0.87 18.03
CA GLN A 476 -1.75 0.72 17.19
C GLN A 476 -2.36 -0.69 17.32
N LEU A 477 -1.55 -1.72 17.56
CA LEU A 477 -1.98 -3.12 17.63
C LEU A 477 -2.42 -3.56 19.01
N MET A 478 -2.08 -2.82 20.06
CA MET A 478 -2.45 -3.20 21.43
C MET A 478 -3.95 -3.16 21.66
N ASP A 479 -4.47 -4.16 22.37
CA ASP A 479 -5.82 -4.18 22.90
C ASP A 479 -5.96 -3.14 24.02
N TYR A 480 -7.09 -2.43 24.03
CA TYR A 480 -7.37 -1.40 25.02
C TYR A 480 -8.69 -1.69 25.76
N THR A 481 -8.64 -1.60 27.08
CA THR A 481 -9.81 -1.64 27.96
C THR A 481 -10.02 -0.28 28.60
N ILE A 482 -11.21 0.29 28.42
CA ILE A 482 -11.58 1.53 29.12
C ILE A 482 -11.83 1.16 30.58
N THR A 483 -11.02 1.70 31.50
CA THR A 483 -11.20 1.50 32.94
C THR A 483 -12.47 2.22 33.43
N GLU A 484 -13.09 1.69 34.50
CA GLU A 484 -14.34 2.24 35.05
C GLU A 484 -14.22 3.68 35.58
N GLU A 485 -13.02 4.11 35.94
CA GLU A 485 -12.77 5.48 36.40
C GLU A 485 -12.99 6.49 35.27
N ILE A 486 -12.56 6.14 34.05
CA ILE A 486 -12.72 6.97 32.86
C ILE A 486 -14.20 7.04 32.43
N THR A 487 -14.94 5.93 32.55
CA THR A 487 -16.39 5.93 32.23
C THR A 487 -17.19 6.79 33.22
N LYS A 488 -16.82 6.82 34.50
CA LYS A 488 -17.44 7.71 35.51
C LYS A 488 -17.19 9.19 35.22
N ILE A 489 -15.97 9.57 34.82
CA ILE A 489 -15.64 10.96 34.44
C ILE A 489 -16.44 11.42 33.21
N LYS A 490 -16.68 10.52 32.23
CA LYS A 490 -17.56 10.81 31.08
C LYS A 490 -19.02 11.06 31.49
N GLY A 491 -19.54 10.26 32.43
CA GLY A 491 -20.90 10.40 32.94
C GLY A 491 -21.14 11.75 33.63
N GLN A 492 -20.20 12.19 34.47
CA GLN A 492 -20.32 13.45 35.24
C GLN A 492 -20.11 14.73 34.40
N ARG A 493 -19.34 14.67 33.30
CA ARG A 493 -19.14 15.83 32.40
C ARG A 493 -20.29 16.08 31.43
N SER A 494 -21.23 15.14 31.29
CA SER A 494 -22.40 15.29 30.41
C SER A 494 -23.48 16.24 30.94
N SER A 495 -23.34 16.78 32.16
CA SER A 495 -24.34 17.62 32.84
C SER A 495 -23.91 19.07 33.14
N GLY A 496 -22.91 19.63 32.43
CA GLY A 496 -22.45 21.02 32.59
C GLY A 496 -22.27 21.75 31.25
N PRO A 497 -22.27 23.09 31.20
CA PRO A 497 -22.27 23.86 29.95
C PRO A 497 -20.93 23.75 29.21
N ASP A 498 -21.01 23.83 27.88
CA ASP A 498 -19.98 23.52 26.87
C ASP A 498 -18.54 23.94 27.23
N TRP A 499 -17.69 22.94 27.47
CA TRP A 499 -16.23 23.01 27.40
C TRP A 499 -15.75 22.09 26.27
N PRO A 500 -14.62 22.39 25.59
CA PRO A 500 -14.13 21.59 24.47
C PRO A 500 -13.96 20.12 24.89
N ARG A 501 -14.54 19.22 24.09
CA ARG A 501 -14.48 17.77 24.30
C ARG A 501 -13.03 17.31 24.13
N VAL A 502 -12.33 17.06 25.24
CA VAL A 502 -11.02 16.40 25.20
C VAL A 502 -11.23 14.97 24.69
N PRO A 503 -10.72 14.60 23.51
CA PRO A 503 -10.78 13.23 23.05
C PRO A 503 -9.83 12.40 23.92
N ILE A 504 -10.33 11.28 24.43
CA ILE A 504 -9.53 10.33 25.20
C ILE A 504 -8.74 9.50 24.20
N CYS A 505 -7.51 9.91 23.95
CA CYS A 505 -6.55 9.18 23.14
C CYS A 505 -5.55 8.42 24.02
N ARG A 506 -5.02 7.31 23.49
CA ARG A 506 -4.17 6.33 24.19
C ARG A 506 -2.95 7.00 24.87
N GLY A 507 -2.69 6.70 26.14
CA GLY A 507 -1.47 7.10 26.85
C GLY A 507 -1.67 7.27 28.35
N ASP A 508 -0.80 6.65 29.14
CA ASP A 508 -0.81 6.53 30.60
C ASP A 508 -1.15 7.82 31.35
N TRP A 509 -2.27 7.79 32.06
CA TRP A 509 -2.47 8.60 33.27
C TRP A 509 -2.25 7.69 34.49
N THR A 510 -0.99 7.33 34.75
CA THR A 510 -0.61 6.97 36.12
C THR A 510 -0.48 8.27 36.91
N ALA A 511 -1.47 8.49 37.78
CA ALA A 511 -1.65 9.64 38.65
C ALA A 511 -0.38 10.15 39.34
N TRP A 512 0.02 11.42 39.14
CA TRP A 512 0.73 12.25 40.13
C TRP A 512 0.32 13.73 39.99
N PRO A 513 0.24 14.50 41.09
CA PRO A 513 -0.46 15.79 41.13
C PRO A 513 0.41 16.94 40.62
N CYS A 514 -0.03 17.64 39.58
CA CYS A 514 0.43 19.00 39.29
C CYS A 514 -0.19 19.97 40.32
N THR A 515 0.35 20.01 41.53
CA THR A 515 0.28 21.21 42.37
C THR A 515 1.45 22.12 42.02
N SER A 516 1.20 23.13 41.21
CA SER A 516 1.75 24.49 41.36
C SER A 516 1.50 25.30 40.09
N VAL A 517 1.38 26.62 40.27
CA VAL A 517 1.23 27.66 39.25
C VAL A 517 -0.21 27.89 38.79
N CYS A 518 -0.96 28.62 39.62
CA CYS A 518 -1.78 29.79 39.25
C CYS A 518 -2.64 30.21 40.46
N ARG A 519 -2.00 30.81 41.48
CA ARG A 519 -2.68 31.84 42.29
C ARG A 519 -2.01 33.16 41.93
N GLY A 520 -2.64 33.87 41.00
CA GLY A 520 -2.41 35.30 40.82
C GLY A 520 -3.18 36.03 41.90
N ASP A 521 -2.48 36.94 42.57
CA ASP A 521 -3.03 37.95 43.47
C ASP A 521 -4.10 38.80 42.78
N GLY A 522 -5.07 39.25 43.58
CA GLY A 522 -6.09 40.20 43.17
C GLY A 522 -7.14 40.42 44.26
N THR A 523 -6.73 41.20 45.27
CA THR A 523 -7.51 42.05 46.20
C THR A 523 -8.89 41.61 46.66
#